data_AF-A0A7W2MZM9-F1
#
_entry.id   AF-A0A7W2MZM9-F1
#
_cell.length_a   1.000
_cell.length_b   1.000
_cell.length_c   1.000
_cell.angle_alpha   90.00
_cell.angle_beta   90.00
_cell.angle_gamma   90.00
#
_symmetry.space_group_name_H-M   'P 1'
#
loop_
_entity.id
_entity.type
_entity.pdbx_description
1 polymer ?
#
loop_
_entity_poly.entity_id
_entity_poly.type
_entity_poly.pdbx_seq_one_letter_code
_entity_poly.pdbx_strand_id
1 'polypeptide(L)'
;MEETLRPYKNVGWNIAVGGDRDFKERFQSKKFNITNKFIDQDRFESKFLLVNKNFTSLNLFCRTIFKPLINHWRKSNQAVILSNLFKTYYFTGADNLQPIELIQQAWNTKENVFQGDWRATPHDLTAVGFAIALQLQPITIGLADKLKYATMLGNIVEQIMVNGKLFQFNQIDALLIELIFEEYLVFNIEQNEALKRLGF
;
A
#
# COMPACT_ATOMS: atom_id res chain seq x y z
N MET A 1 -25.07 -2.49 -35.42
CA MET A 1 -23.64 -2.17 -35.30
C MET A 1 -23.38 -1.88 -33.83
N GLU A 2 -23.25 -2.95 -33.04
CA GLU A 2 -22.97 -2.90 -31.60
C GLU A 2 -21.66 -3.68 -31.42
N GLU A 3 -20.53 -2.98 -31.33
CA GLU A 3 -19.32 -3.55 -30.77
C GLU A 3 -19.31 -3.24 -29.28
N THR A 4 -19.81 -4.23 -28.54
CA THR A 4 -19.82 -4.28 -27.09
C THR A 4 -18.39 -4.24 -26.54
N LEU A 5 -18.22 -3.37 -25.56
CA LEU A 5 -17.08 -3.25 -24.64
C LEU A 5 -16.60 -4.63 -24.20
N ARG A 6 -15.51 -5.11 -24.82
CA ARG A 6 -14.76 -6.25 -24.29
C ARG A 6 -13.98 -5.76 -23.07
N PRO A 7 -14.03 -6.45 -21.91
CA PRO A 7 -13.17 -6.12 -20.79
C PRO A 7 -11.71 -6.33 -21.23
N TYR A 8 -10.86 -5.33 -20.96
CA TYR A 8 -9.43 -5.37 -21.27
C TYR A 8 -8.79 -6.63 -20.70
N LYS A 9 -8.49 -7.57 -21.60
CA LYS A 9 -7.75 -8.80 -21.33
C LYS A 9 -6.26 -8.46 -21.37
N ASN A 10 -5.53 -8.79 -20.30
CA ASN A 10 -4.07 -8.74 -20.14
C ASN A 10 -3.44 -7.46 -19.55
N VAL A 11 -3.86 -7.03 -18.35
CA VAL A 11 -2.89 -6.54 -17.36
C VAL A 11 -2.47 -7.78 -16.56
N GLY A 12 -1.37 -8.40 -16.98
CA GLY A 12 -0.92 -9.68 -16.42
C GLY A 12 -0.40 -9.55 -15.00
N TRP A 13 -1.29 -9.73 -14.03
CA TRP A 13 -0.96 -10.05 -12.65
C TRP A 13 -0.31 -11.43 -12.61
N ASN A 14 1.03 -11.50 -12.61
CA ASN A 14 1.75 -12.73 -12.25
C ASN A 14 1.91 -12.84 -10.73
N ILE A 15 0.79 -12.79 -10.01
CA ILE A 15 0.72 -13.17 -8.60
C ILE A 15 -0.43 -14.16 -8.45
N ALA A 16 -0.31 -15.37 -9.01
CA ALA A 16 -1.03 -16.54 -8.51
C ALA A 16 -0.46 -17.84 -9.08
N VAL A 17 -0.37 -18.84 -8.19
CA VAL A 17 -0.39 -20.30 -8.42
C VAL A 17 0.73 -20.97 -9.24
N GLY A 18 1.59 -21.70 -8.52
CA GLY A 18 2.28 -22.89 -9.04
C GLY A 18 3.80 -22.77 -9.16
N GLY A 19 4.51 -23.25 -8.15
CA GLY A 19 5.94 -23.57 -8.24
C GLY A 19 6.76 -23.06 -7.07
N ASP A 20 7.14 -23.96 -6.16
CA ASP A 20 8.06 -23.72 -5.02
C ASP A 20 9.48 -23.27 -5.43
N ARG A 21 9.72 -23.03 -6.72
CA ARG A 21 11.03 -22.73 -7.30
C ARG A 21 10.97 -21.51 -8.22
N ASP A 22 10.54 -20.36 -7.71
CA ASP A 22 10.87 -19.08 -8.38
C ASP A 22 10.71 -17.82 -7.50
N PHE A 23 10.35 -17.96 -6.22
CA PHE A 23 10.19 -16.79 -5.35
C PHE A 23 11.54 -16.17 -4.95
N LYS A 24 12.57 -16.97 -4.67
CA LYS A 24 13.86 -16.45 -4.20
C LYS A 24 14.62 -15.63 -5.24
N GLU A 25 14.52 -15.96 -6.53
CA GLU A 25 15.32 -15.34 -7.58
C GLU A 25 14.72 -14.02 -8.07
N ARG A 26 13.39 -13.91 -8.15
CA ARG A 26 12.69 -12.68 -8.54
C ARG A 26 12.89 -11.52 -7.57
N PHE A 27 13.06 -11.80 -6.28
CA PHE A 27 13.39 -10.79 -5.26
C PHE A 27 14.89 -10.46 -5.17
N GLN A 28 15.76 -11.31 -5.71
CA GLN A 28 17.21 -11.04 -5.79
C GLN A 28 17.56 -10.20 -7.02
N SER A 29 16.86 -10.41 -8.13
CA SER A 29 16.94 -9.49 -9.26
C SER A 29 16.25 -8.19 -8.89
N LYS A 30 16.98 -7.07 -8.85
CA LYS A 30 16.47 -5.69 -8.74
C LYS A 30 15.48 -5.29 -9.87
N LYS A 31 14.95 -6.24 -10.63
CA LYS A 31 13.95 -6.01 -11.65
C LYS A 31 12.59 -6.27 -11.04
N PHE A 32 12.06 -5.24 -10.41
CA PHE A 32 10.62 -5.13 -10.28
C PHE A 32 10.07 -5.12 -11.71
N ASN A 33 9.56 -6.25 -12.18
CA ASN A 33 9.00 -6.38 -13.52
C ASN A 33 7.57 -5.82 -13.51
N ILE A 34 7.46 -4.57 -13.08
CA ILE A 34 6.23 -3.82 -12.95
C ILE A 34 6.20 -2.86 -14.13
N THR A 35 5.59 -3.28 -15.24
CA THR A 35 5.10 -2.33 -16.22
C THR A 35 3.87 -1.65 -15.64
N ASN A 36 4.06 -0.69 -14.73
CA ASN A 36 3.01 0.23 -14.34
C ASN A 36 2.96 1.35 -15.40
N LYS A 37 1.87 1.41 -16.16
CA LYS A 37 1.70 2.39 -17.26
C LYS A 37 1.75 3.84 -16.78
N PHE A 38 1.62 4.07 -15.47
CA PHE A 38 1.55 5.38 -14.85
C PHE A 38 2.83 5.76 -14.11
N ILE A 39 3.81 4.86 -13.94
CA ILE A 39 5.03 5.11 -13.16
C ILE A 39 6.27 4.82 -14.01
N ASP A 40 7.10 5.84 -14.21
CA ASP A 40 8.44 5.69 -14.78
C ASP A 40 9.35 4.99 -13.74
N GLN A 41 9.65 3.72 -14.00
CA GLN A 41 10.37 2.82 -13.08
C GLN A 41 11.77 3.34 -12.73
N ASP A 42 12.52 3.86 -13.71
CA ASP A 42 13.90 4.33 -13.49
C ASP A 42 13.90 5.60 -12.62
N ARG A 43 12.96 6.51 -12.88
CA ARG A 43 12.77 7.70 -12.03
C ARG A 43 12.28 7.32 -10.64
N PHE A 44 11.40 6.34 -10.54
CA PHE A 44 10.88 5.84 -9.28
C PHE A 44 12.01 5.28 -8.43
N GLU A 45 12.78 4.31 -8.93
CA GLU A 45 13.90 3.71 -8.20
C GLU A 45 14.96 4.74 -7.77
N SER A 46 15.21 5.79 -8.56
CA SER A 46 16.16 6.86 -8.21
C SER A 46 15.77 7.70 -6.97
N LYS A 47 14.50 7.64 -6.56
CA LYS A 47 13.96 8.39 -5.42
C LYS A 47 13.92 7.60 -4.12
N PHE A 48 14.13 6.28 -4.16
CA PHE A 48 14.02 5.42 -2.99
C PHE A 48 15.36 4.83 -2.57
N LEU A 49 15.58 4.74 -1.26
CA LEU A 49 16.63 3.90 -0.72
C LEU A 49 16.09 2.50 -0.46
N LEU A 50 16.07 1.67 -1.52
CA LEU A 50 15.67 0.27 -1.41
C LEU A 50 16.79 -0.57 -0.80
N VAL A 51 16.56 -1.06 0.42
CA VAL A 51 17.47 -1.94 1.14
C VAL A 51 16.90 -3.36 1.15
N ASN A 52 17.63 -4.32 0.59
CA ASN A 52 17.26 -5.74 0.72
C ASN A 52 17.53 -6.20 2.16
N LYS A 53 16.54 -5.97 3.03
CA LYS A 53 16.63 -6.20 4.47
C LYS A 53 15.85 -7.45 4.83
N ASN A 54 16.49 -8.59 4.64
CA ASN A 54 15.98 -9.85 5.16
C ASN A 54 16.29 -9.97 6.66
N PHE A 55 15.41 -10.63 7.39
CA PHE A 55 15.64 -11.00 8.77
C PHE A 55 16.91 -11.87 8.88
N THR A 56 17.80 -11.46 9.78
CA THR A 56 18.91 -12.31 10.23
C THR A 56 18.37 -13.54 10.95
N SER A 57 19.20 -14.56 11.16
CA SER A 57 18.80 -15.76 11.92
C SER A 57 18.28 -15.44 13.32
N LEU A 58 18.90 -14.45 13.99
CA LEU A 58 18.43 -13.96 15.29
C LEU A 58 17.06 -13.29 15.18
N ASN A 59 16.86 -12.44 14.16
CA ASN A 59 15.56 -11.80 13.94
C ASN A 59 14.47 -12.83 13.64
N LEU A 60 14.78 -13.86 12.86
CA LEU A 60 13.85 -14.96 12.59
C LEU A 60 13.47 -15.70 13.87
N PHE A 61 14.46 -16.06 14.69
CA PHE A 61 14.22 -16.72 15.97
C PHE A 61 13.34 -15.88 16.91
N CYS A 62 13.70 -14.60 17.12
CA CYS A 62 12.91 -13.68 17.92
C CYS A 62 11.51 -13.48 17.34
N ARG A 63 11.39 -13.39 16.01
CA ARG A 63 10.11 -13.23 15.32
C ARG A 63 9.21 -14.44 15.51
N THR A 64 9.75 -15.66 15.50
CA THR A 64 9.00 -16.89 15.73
C THR A 64 8.44 -16.95 17.14
N ILE A 65 9.26 -16.61 18.14
CA ILE A 65 8.86 -16.72 19.56
C ILE A 65 7.90 -15.59 19.96
N PHE A 66 8.18 -14.36 19.52
CA PHE A 66 7.44 -13.16 19.95
C PHE A 66 6.49 -12.63 18.88
N LYS A 67 6.10 -13.46 17.88
CA LYS A 67 5.24 -13.04 16.75
C LYS A 67 3.99 -12.28 17.21
N PRO A 68 3.19 -12.78 18.19
CA PRO A 68 1.96 -12.11 18.60
C PRO A 68 2.21 -10.74 19.23
N LEU A 69 3.20 -10.65 20.11
CA LEU A 69 3.55 -9.41 20.81
C LEU A 69 4.07 -8.35 19.83
N ILE A 70 5.01 -8.72 18.95
CA ILE A 70 5.57 -7.80 17.97
C ILE A 70 4.47 -7.35 16.99
N ASN A 71 3.59 -8.25 16.54
CA ASN A 71 2.49 -7.89 15.65
C ASN A 71 1.50 -6.93 16.31
N HIS A 72 1.15 -7.17 17.57
CA HIS A 72 0.28 -6.28 18.32
C HIS A 72 0.91 -4.89 18.46
N TRP A 73 2.17 -4.82 18.89
CA TRP A 73 2.89 -3.55 19.02
C TRP A 73 2.96 -2.76 17.71
N ARG A 74 3.25 -3.42 16.59
CA ARG A 74 3.27 -2.76 15.27
C ARG A 74 1.91 -2.24 14.85
N LYS A 75 0.84 -3.04 15.02
CA LYS A 75 -0.53 -2.59 14.74
C LYS A 75 -0.89 -1.36 15.56
N SER A 76 -0.52 -1.34 16.85
CA SER A 76 -0.75 -0.18 17.72
C SER A 76 0.01 1.06 17.25
N ASN A 77 1.30 0.95 16.88
CA ASN A 77 2.06 2.09 16.35
C ASN A 77 1.44 2.65 15.05
N GLN A 78 1.06 1.76 14.14
CA GLN A 78 0.42 2.14 12.88
C GLN A 78 -0.94 2.81 13.12
N ALA A 79 -1.71 2.32 14.08
CA ALA A 79 -2.98 2.92 14.47
C ALA A 79 -2.80 4.32 15.08
N VAL A 80 -1.72 4.54 15.85
CA VAL A 80 -1.38 5.88 16.37
C VAL A 80 -1.05 6.85 15.24
N ILE A 81 -0.25 6.42 14.25
CA ILE A 81 0.08 7.26 13.08
C ILE A 81 -1.20 7.61 12.31
N LEU A 82 -2.07 6.62 12.05
CA LEU A 82 -3.35 6.86 11.39
C LEU A 82 -4.28 7.78 12.20
N SER A 83 -4.32 7.61 13.53
CA SER A 83 -5.07 8.50 14.43
C SER A 83 -4.57 9.94 14.35
N ASN A 84 -3.26 10.15 14.23
CA ASN A 84 -2.70 11.49 14.06
C ASN A 84 -3.11 12.10 12.71
N LEU A 85 -3.09 11.33 11.63
CA LEU A 85 -3.61 11.79 10.33
C LEU A 85 -5.10 12.16 10.43
N PHE A 86 -5.90 11.34 11.11
CA PHE A 86 -7.32 11.63 11.31
C PHE A 86 -7.51 12.97 12.03
N LYS A 87 -6.72 13.24 13.06
CA LYS A 87 -6.75 14.53 13.76
C LYS A 87 -6.34 15.70 12.86
N THR A 88 -5.23 15.55 12.12
CA THR A 88 -4.72 16.60 11.22
C THR A 88 -5.72 16.98 10.13
N TYR A 89 -6.46 16.02 9.59
CA TYR A 89 -7.43 16.23 8.52
C TYR A 89 -8.87 16.35 9.02
N TYR A 90 -9.06 16.57 10.33
CA TYR A 90 -10.37 16.68 10.99
C TYR A 90 -11.34 15.56 10.57
N PHE A 91 -10.81 14.35 10.44
CA PHE A 91 -11.55 13.16 10.05
C PHE A 91 -12.36 12.66 11.25
N THR A 92 -13.61 13.11 11.33
CA THR A 92 -14.65 12.53 12.19
C THR A 92 -15.59 11.74 11.29
N GLY A 93 -15.20 10.53 10.89
CA GLY A 93 -16.00 9.70 9.99
C GLY A 93 -17.39 9.40 10.57
N ALA A 94 -18.37 9.15 9.69
CA ALA A 94 -19.77 8.95 10.05
C ALA A 94 -20.05 7.70 10.93
N ASP A 95 -19.09 6.76 11.02
CA ASP A 95 -19.31 5.42 11.61
C ASP A 95 -18.36 5.03 12.75
N ASN A 96 -17.69 5.97 13.44
CA ASN A 96 -16.78 5.65 14.55
C ASN A 96 -15.67 4.62 14.23
N LEU A 97 -15.38 4.35 12.95
CA LEU A 97 -14.36 3.38 12.54
C LEU A 97 -13.01 3.75 13.15
N GLN A 98 -12.54 2.90 14.06
CA GLN A 98 -11.37 3.19 14.85
C GLN A 98 -10.12 2.99 13.97
N PRO A 99 -9.08 3.84 14.09
CA PRO A 99 -7.82 3.66 13.35
C PRO A 99 -7.25 2.24 13.45
N ILE A 100 -7.38 1.61 14.63
CA ILE A 100 -6.92 0.22 14.84
C ILE A 100 -7.69 -0.80 13.98
N GLU A 101 -8.97 -0.57 13.71
CA GLU A 101 -9.78 -1.46 12.88
C GLU A 101 -9.36 -1.38 11.41
N LEU A 102 -9.06 -0.18 10.91
CA LEU A 102 -8.57 0.02 9.56
C LEU A 102 -7.19 -0.60 9.36
N ILE A 103 -6.30 -0.46 10.34
CA ILE A 103 -5.00 -1.16 10.33
C ILE A 103 -5.22 -2.68 10.36
N GLN A 104 -6.14 -3.17 11.20
CA GLN A 104 -6.42 -4.60 11.27
C GLN A 104 -6.97 -5.14 9.94
N GLN A 105 -7.82 -4.38 9.25
CA GLN A 105 -8.29 -4.73 7.90
C GLN A 105 -7.13 -4.86 6.93
N ALA A 106 -6.20 -3.89 6.90
CA ALA A 106 -5.02 -3.94 6.05
C ALA A 106 -4.13 -5.18 6.33
N TRP A 107 -3.93 -5.49 7.62
CA TRP A 107 -3.22 -6.70 8.04
C TRP A 107 -3.92 -7.98 7.59
N ASN A 108 -5.25 -8.02 7.61
CA ASN A 108 -6.01 -9.19 7.16
C ASN A 108 -5.96 -9.34 5.62
N THR A 109 -6.02 -8.24 4.87
CA THR A 109 -6.00 -8.26 3.39
C THR A 109 -4.67 -8.82 2.84
N LYS A 110 -3.55 -8.58 3.53
CA LYS A 110 -2.22 -9.06 3.13
C LYS A 110 -1.46 -9.69 4.30
N GLU A 111 -2.07 -10.67 4.96
CA GLU A 111 -1.55 -11.30 6.18
C GLU A 111 -0.07 -11.71 6.09
N ASN A 112 0.30 -12.46 5.05
CA ASN A 112 1.68 -12.95 4.86
C ASN A 112 2.74 -11.83 4.79
N VAL A 113 2.34 -10.67 4.26
CA VAL A 113 3.20 -9.50 4.12
C VAL A 113 3.41 -8.82 5.48
N PHE A 114 2.31 -8.54 6.19
CA PHE A 114 2.35 -7.81 7.45
C PHE A 114 2.86 -8.66 8.62
N GLN A 115 2.58 -9.97 8.61
CA GLN A 115 3.12 -10.91 9.58
C GLN A 115 4.60 -11.21 9.39
N GLY A 116 5.17 -10.80 8.26
CA GLY A 116 6.60 -10.90 7.96
C GLY A 116 7.06 -12.30 7.60
N ASP A 117 6.16 -13.09 7.01
CA ASP A 117 6.47 -14.42 6.49
C ASP A 117 7.43 -14.32 5.28
N TRP A 118 7.52 -13.13 4.67
CA TRP A 118 8.47 -12.79 3.60
C TRP A 118 9.83 -12.33 4.12
N ARG A 119 10.15 -12.63 5.39
CA ARG A 119 11.41 -12.29 6.06
C ARG A 119 11.70 -10.78 6.17
N ALA A 120 10.69 -9.96 5.99
CA ALA A 120 10.72 -8.52 6.22
C ALA A 120 9.35 -8.09 6.73
N THR A 121 9.20 -6.83 7.14
CA THR A 121 7.92 -6.25 7.56
C THR A 121 7.79 -4.86 6.97
N PRO A 122 6.58 -4.42 6.60
CA PRO A 122 6.40 -3.10 6.03
C PRO A 122 6.76 -2.00 7.02
N HIS A 123 7.36 -0.93 6.52
CA HIS A 123 7.52 0.34 7.23
C HIS A 123 6.14 0.85 7.70
N ASP A 124 6.10 1.56 8.83
CA ASP A 124 4.80 1.97 9.39
C ASP A 124 4.07 2.97 8.47
N LEU A 125 4.81 3.84 7.79
CA LEU A 125 4.25 4.76 6.78
C LEU A 125 3.56 4.03 5.61
N THR A 126 4.18 2.99 5.05
CA THR A 126 3.62 2.23 3.92
C THR A 126 2.47 1.34 4.38
N ALA A 127 2.55 0.78 5.60
CA ALA A 127 1.44 0.08 6.24
C ALA A 127 0.19 0.97 6.39
N VAL A 128 0.37 2.20 6.89
CA VAL A 128 -0.71 3.17 7.07
C VAL A 128 -1.25 3.65 5.72
N GLY A 129 -0.37 3.94 4.76
CA GLY A 129 -0.77 4.31 3.40
C GLY A 129 -1.62 3.22 2.74
N PHE A 130 -1.22 1.95 2.87
CA PHE A 130 -1.99 0.83 2.34
C PHE A 130 -3.36 0.70 3.03
N ALA A 131 -3.43 0.90 4.35
CA ALA A 131 -4.71 0.89 5.06
C ALA A 131 -5.67 1.98 4.57
N ILE A 132 -5.16 3.18 4.29
CA ILE A 132 -5.96 4.28 3.73
C ILE A 132 -6.38 3.96 2.28
N ALA A 133 -5.47 3.42 1.46
CA ALA A 133 -5.76 3.05 0.08
C ALA A 133 -6.93 2.05 -0.03
N LEU A 134 -7.00 1.08 0.89
CA LEU A 134 -8.13 0.13 0.96
C LEU A 134 -9.47 0.80 1.22
N GLN A 135 -9.52 2.02 1.77
CA GLN A 135 -10.77 2.74 2.01
C GLN A 135 -11.25 3.53 0.77
N LEU A 136 -10.46 3.62 -0.29
CA LEU A 136 -10.89 4.26 -1.54
C LEU A 136 -11.71 3.30 -2.42
N GLN A 137 -11.48 1.99 -2.30
CA GLN A 137 -12.13 0.94 -3.08
C GLN A 137 -13.63 0.74 -2.80
N PRO A 138 -14.13 0.71 -1.54
CA PRO A 138 -15.51 0.36 -1.24
C PRO A 138 -16.51 1.37 -1.80
N ILE A 139 -17.57 0.90 -2.45
CA ILE A 139 -18.63 1.77 -3.00
C ILE A 139 -19.49 2.39 -1.87
N THR A 140 -19.52 1.75 -0.70
CA THR A 140 -20.34 2.14 0.45
C THR A 140 -19.86 3.40 1.16
N ILE A 141 -18.62 3.82 0.96
CA ILE A 141 -18.07 5.04 1.58
C ILE A 141 -18.49 6.25 0.74
N GLY A 142 -19.11 7.23 1.38
CA GLY A 142 -19.54 8.47 0.71
C GLY A 142 -18.37 9.27 0.13
N LEU A 143 -18.63 10.02 -0.95
CA LEU A 143 -17.60 10.78 -1.67
C LEU A 143 -16.81 11.74 -0.76
N ALA A 144 -17.48 12.40 0.19
CA ALA A 144 -16.83 13.33 1.12
C ALA A 144 -15.73 12.64 1.95
N ASP A 145 -16.00 11.43 2.45
CA ASP A 145 -15.01 10.68 3.23
C ASP A 145 -13.93 10.07 2.33
N LYS A 146 -14.29 9.61 1.12
CA LYS A 146 -13.29 9.20 0.10
C LYS A 146 -12.32 10.33 -0.24
N LEU A 147 -12.79 11.56 -0.38
CA LEU A 147 -11.93 12.72 -0.65
C LEU A 147 -10.98 13.01 0.52
N LYS A 148 -11.44 12.85 1.77
CA LYS A 148 -10.55 12.98 2.94
C LYS A 148 -9.51 11.87 2.98
N TYR A 149 -9.89 10.62 2.72
CA TYR A 149 -8.95 9.51 2.58
C TYR A 149 -7.95 9.74 1.46
N ALA A 150 -8.40 10.23 0.30
CA ALA A 150 -7.52 10.56 -0.82
C ALA A 150 -6.57 11.70 -0.47
N THR A 151 -7.02 12.70 0.28
CA THR A 151 -6.15 13.80 0.77
C THR A 151 -5.07 13.28 1.73
N MET A 152 -5.45 12.43 2.69
CA MET A 152 -4.50 11.78 3.60
C MET A 152 -3.52 10.89 2.85
N LEU A 153 -3.99 10.12 1.86
CA LEU A 153 -3.16 9.26 1.03
C LEU A 153 -2.19 10.09 0.19
N GLY A 154 -2.65 11.22 -0.37
CA GLY A 154 -1.83 12.17 -1.12
C GLY A 154 -0.67 12.72 -0.29
N ASN A 155 -0.90 13.02 1.00
CA ASN A 155 0.16 13.43 1.90
C ASN A 155 1.19 12.32 2.14
N ILE A 156 0.75 11.07 2.30
CA ILE A 156 1.67 9.93 2.42
C ILE A 156 2.47 9.73 1.13
N VAL A 157 1.82 9.81 -0.04
CA VAL A 157 2.48 9.74 -1.35
C VAL A 157 3.52 10.84 -1.50
N GLU A 158 3.20 12.07 -1.11
CA GLU A 158 4.14 13.19 -1.10
C GLU A 158 5.34 12.92 -0.18
N GLN A 159 5.10 12.45 1.05
CA GLN A 159 6.18 12.08 1.97
C GLN A 159 7.08 11.00 1.39
N ILE A 160 6.50 9.95 0.79
CA ILE A 160 7.25 8.88 0.12
C ILE A 160 8.08 9.46 -1.03
N MET A 161 7.52 10.35 -1.85
CA MET A 161 8.20 10.90 -3.02
C MET A 161 9.28 11.93 -2.72
N VAL A 162 9.10 12.75 -1.68
CA VAL A 162 10.05 13.80 -1.29
C VAL A 162 11.13 13.22 -0.37
N ASN A 163 10.73 12.40 0.60
CA ASN A 163 11.61 11.89 1.67
C ASN A 163 12.00 10.42 1.48
N GLY A 164 11.69 9.81 0.32
CA GLY A 164 11.93 8.39 0.04
C GLY A 164 13.37 7.89 0.24
N LYS A 165 14.37 8.78 0.14
CA LYS A 165 15.78 8.47 0.43
C LYS A 165 16.11 8.42 1.91
N LEU A 166 15.30 9.08 2.75
CA LEU A 166 15.44 9.06 4.21
C LEU A 166 14.81 7.79 4.80
N PHE A 167 13.87 7.18 4.10
CA PHE A 167 13.25 5.93 4.49
C PHE A 167 14.05 4.74 3.94
N GLN A 168 14.47 3.84 4.81
CA GLN A 168 15.08 2.56 4.42
C GLN A 168 13.99 1.55 4.03
N PHE A 169 13.34 1.78 2.88
CA PHE A 169 12.30 0.91 2.38
C PHE A 169 12.88 -0.45 1.97
N ASN A 170 12.17 -1.52 2.34
CA ASN A 170 12.53 -2.88 1.94
C ASN A 170 11.67 -3.37 0.77
N GLN A 171 11.86 -4.62 0.36
CA GLN A 171 11.14 -5.22 -0.77
C GLN A 171 9.61 -5.26 -0.59
N ILE A 172 9.13 -5.39 0.65
CA ILE A 172 7.69 -5.32 0.96
C ILE A 172 7.18 -3.89 0.77
N ASP A 173 7.96 -2.90 1.20
CA ASP A 173 7.58 -1.51 1.05
C ASP A 173 7.43 -1.12 -0.41
N ALA A 174 8.33 -1.59 -1.29
CA ALA A 174 8.21 -1.36 -2.72
C ALA A 174 6.85 -1.85 -3.28
N LEU A 175 6.45 -3.08 -2.92
CA LEU A 175 5.15 -3.63 -3.29
C LEU A 175 3.99 -2.80 -2.75
N LEU A 176 4.04 -2.40 -1.48
CA LEU A 176 2.96 -1.60 -0.89
C LEU A 176 2.89 -0.19 -1.50
N ILE A 177 4.03 0.44 -1.79
CA ILE A 177 4.08 1.76 -2.42
C ILE A 177 3.44 1.71 -3.80
N GLU A 178 3.70 0.67 -4.59
CA GLU A 178 3.05 0.47 -5.88
C GLU A 178 1.52 0.43 -5.74
N LEU A 179 1.00 -0.41 -4.84
CA LEU A 179 -0.45 -0.52 -4.60
C LEU A 179 -1.05 0.81 -4.12
N ILE A 180 -0.35 1.52 -3.25
CA ILE A 180 -0.77 2.85 -2.77
C ILE A 180 -0.86 3.84 -3.93
N PHE A 181 0.15 3.86 -4.80
CA PHE A 181 0.21 4.80 -5.90
C PHE A 181 -0.84 4.49 -6.95
N GLU A 182 -1.04 3.21 -7.26
CA GLU A 182 -2.10 2.76 -8.18
C GLU A 182 -3.47 3.22 -7.71
N GLU A 183 -3.85 2.90 -6.46
CA GLU A 183 -5.14 3.30 -5.90
C GLU A 183 -5.33 4.82 -5.86
N TYR A 184 -4.29 5.55 -5.48
CA TYR A 184 -4.33 7.02 -5.46
C TYR A 184 -4.53 7.60 -6.87
N LEU A 185 -3.80 7.10 -7.87
CA LEU A 185 -3.87 7.60 -9.24
C LEU A 185 -5.21 7.24 -9.89
N VAL A 186 -5.69 6.00 -9.71
CA VAL A 186 -6.98 5.55 -10.24
C VAL A 186 -8.11 6.42 -9.68
N PHE A 187 -8.16 6.64 -8.37
CA PHE A 187 -9.16 7.51 -7.76
C PHE A 187 -9.14 8.92 -8.37
N ASN A 188 -7.96 9.53 -8.51
CA ASN A 188 -7.84 10.87 -9.11
C ASN A 188 -8.25 10.91 -10.58
N ILE A 189 -7.96 9.87 -11.37
CA ILE A 189 -8.38 9.79 -12.78
C ILE A 189 -9.91 9.69 -12.86
N GLU A 190 -10.52 8.79 -12.10
CA GLU A 190 -11.98 8.61 -12.09
C GLU A 190 -12.73 9.87 -11.67
N GLN A 191 -12.23 10.59 -10.64
CA GLN A 191 -12.83 11.85 -10.22
C GLN A 191 -12.67 12.93 -11.30
N ASN A 192 -11.50 13.03 -11.95
CA ASN A 192 -11.30 13.97 -13.04
C ASN A 192 -12.19 13.67 -14.25
N GLU A 193 -12.40 12.40 -14.59
CA GLU A 193 -13.34 12.02 -15.64
C GLU A 193 -14.79 12.36 -15.27
N ALA A 194 -15.19 12.12 -14.02
CA ALA A 194 -16.51 12.49 -13.52
C ALA A 194 -16.74 14.00 -13.61
N LEU A 195 -15.76 14.81 -13.20
CA LEU A 195 -15.82 16.28 -13.30
C LEU A 195 -15.92 16.76 -14.75
N LYS A 196 -15.12 16.18 -15.66
CA LYS A 196 -15.20 16.48 -17.10
C LYS A 196 -16.57 16.15 -17.69
N ARG A 197 -17.18 15.03 -17.28
CA ARG A 197 -18.56 14.66 -17.71
C ARG A 197 -19.62 15.64 -17.20
N LEU A 198 -19.34 16.34 -16.10
CA LEU A 198 -20.21 17.35 -15.52
C LEU A 198 -19.95 18.77 -16.07
N GLY A 199 -19.00 18.94 -17.00
CA GLY A 199 -18.73 20.22 -17.67
C GLY A 199 -17.83 21.17 -16.88
N PHE A 200 -17.09 20.66 -15.90
CA PHE A 200 -16.02 21.39 -15.20
C PHE A 200 -14.65 21.16 -15.84
#